data_AF-A0A954DJH1-F1
#
_entry.id   AF-A0A954DJH1-F1
#
_cell.length_a   1.000
_cell.length_b   1.000
_cell.length_c   1.000
_cell.angle_alpha   90.00
_cell.angle_beta   90.00
_cell.angle_gamma   90.00
#
_symmetry.space_group_name_H-M   'P 1'
#
loop_
_entity.id
_entity.type
_entity.pdbx_description
1 polymer ?
#
loop_
_entity_poly.entity_id
_entity_poly.type
_entity_poly.pdbx_seq_one_letter_code
_entity_poly.pdbx_strand_id
1 'polypeptide(L)' 'MPWNQTCTLKERVRFISEWESGELSMAALCRKYGVSRQTGHKWTRR' A
#
# COMPACT_ATOMS: atom_id res chain seq x y z
N MET A 1 18.30 10.14 7.39
CA MET A 1 17.54 9.55 8.51
C MET A 1 17.27 8.07 8.19
N PRO A 2 18.02 7.13 8.76
CA PRO A 2 17.98 5.72 8.35
C PRO A 2 16.75 4.92 8.82
N TRP A 3 15.76 5.56 9.43
CA TRP A 3 14.72 4.83 10.18
C TRP A 3 13.35 5.46 9.92
N ASN A 4 12.69 4.99 8.87
CA ASN A 4 11.24 4.91 8.88
C ASN A 4 10.74 3.58 8.27
N GLN A 5 11.59 2.55 8.23
CA GLN A 5 11.24 1.20 7.78
C GLN A 5 10.02 0.64 8.53
N THR A 6 9.80 1.06 9.78
CA THR A 6 8.63 0.70 10.58
C THR A 6 7.33 1.30 10.04
N CYS A 7 7.36 2.50 9.46
CA CYS A 7 6.18 3.09 8.81
C CYS A 7 5.82 2.32 7.54
N THR A 8 6.81 1.93 6.74
CA THR A 8 6.57 1.28 5.44
C THR A 8 5.91 -0.09 5.59
N LEU A 9 6.28 -0.88 6.60
CA LEU A 9 5.63 -2.17 6.90
C LEU A 9 4.17 -1.98 7.36
N LYS A 10 3.92 -1.02 8.26
CA LYS A 10 2.56 -0.73 8.75
C LYS A 10 1.67 -0.21 7.62
N GLU A 11 2.18 0.69 6.78
CA GLU A 11 1.48 1.20 5.61
C GLU A 11 1.18 0.09 4.60
N ARG A 12 2.13 -0.82 4.37
CA ARG A 12 1.91 -1.97 3.48
C ARG A 12 0.82 -2.91 4.00
N VAL A 13 0.83 -3.25 5.28
CA VAL A 13 -0.22 -4.10 5.89
C VAL A 13 -1.58 -3.43 5.76
N ARG A 14 -1.66 -2.12 6.04
CA ARG A 14 -2.90 -1.36 5.92
C ARG A 14 -3.38 -1.26 4.47
N PHE A 15 -2.46 -1.05 3.52
CA PHE A 15 -2.74 -1.04 2.09
C PHE A 15 -3.34 -2.36 1.61
N ILE A 16 -2.74 -3.49 1.99
CA ILE A 16 -3.22 -4.82 1.60
C ILE A 16 -4.58 -5.10 2.24
N SER A 17 -4.77 -4.77 3.51
CA SER A 17 -6.06 -4.95 4.19
C SER A 17 -7.19 -4.14 3.55
N GLU A 18 -6.95 -2.88 3.15
CA GLU A 18 -7.94 -2.08 2.42
C GLU A 18 -8.10 -2.52 0.95
N TRP A 19 -7.09 -3.15 0.35
CA TRP A 19 -7.24 -3.78 -0.95
C TRP A 19 -8.11 -5.04 -0.87
N GLU A 20 -7.90 -5.86 0.17
CA GLU A 20 -8.69 -7.08 0.41
C GLU A 20 -10.14 -6.78 0.79
N SER A 21 -10.43 -5.62 1.41
CA SER A 21 -11.81 -5.19 1.65
C SER A 21 -12.58 -4.89 0.35
N GLY A 22 -11.87 -4.66 -0.76
CA GLY A 22 -12.47 -4.38 -2.06
C GLY A 22 -13.16 -3.00 -2.16
N GLU A 23 -13.05 -2.16 -1.13
CA GLU A 23 -13.71 -0.86 -1.08
C GLU A 23 -13.06 0.18 -2.01
N LEU A 24 -11.76 0.05 -2.27
CA LEU A 24 -10.99 1.00 -3.06
C LEU A 24 -10.25 0.32 -4.21
N SER A 25 -10.28 0.96 -5.38
CA SER A 25 -9.47 0.52 -6.52
C SER A 25 -7.98 0.77 -6.27
N MET A 26 -7.11 0.01 -6.96
CA MET A 26 -5.66 0.10 -6.84
C MET A 26 -5.16 1.55 -7.03
N ALA A 27 -5.76 2.29 -7.97
CA ALA A 27 -5.41 3.68 -8.21
C ALA A 27 -5.80 4.61 -7.06
N ALA A 28 -6.93 4.37 -6.39
CA ALA A 28 -7.37 5.14 -5.23
C ALA A 28 -6.47 4.87 -4.02
N LEU A 29 -6.16 3.59 -3.76
CA LEU A 29 -5.21 3.20 -2.71
C LEU A 29 -3.82 3.78 -2.96
N CYS A 30 -3.30 3.69 -4.18
CA CYS A 30 -2.00 4.25 -4.51
C CYS A 30 -1.91 5.76 -4.24
N ARG A 31 -2.98 6.52 -4.55
CA ARG A 31 -3.05 7.96 -4.20
C ARG A 31 -3.15 8.19 -2.70
N LYS A 32 -3.97 7.42 -1.99
CA LYS A 32 -4.19 7.53 -0.54
C LYS A 32 -2.90 7.28 0.25
N TYR A 33 -2.11 6.30 -0.17
CA TYR A 33 -0.85 5.91 0.48
C TYR A 33 0.39 6.58 -0.13
N GLY A 34 0.22 7.41 -1.16
CA GLY A 34 1.35 8.08 -1.84
C GLY A 34 2.33 7.12 -2.53
N VAL A 35 1.88 5.92 -2.88
CA VAL A 35 2.71 4.88 -3.50
C VAL A 35 2.48 4.82 -5.00
N SER A 36 3.51 4.40 -5.74
CA SER A 36 3.37 4.16 -7.17
C SER A 36 2.44 2.98 -7.44
N ARG A 37 1.74 3.00 -8.59
CA ARG A 37 0.91 1.85 -9.03
C ARG A 37 1.72 0.56 -9.14
N GLN A 38 2.98 0.64 -9.58
CA GLN A 38 3.86 -0.53 -9.65
C GLN A 38 4.13 -1.11 -8.26
N THR A 39 4.34 -0.26 -7.25
CA THR A 39 4.51 -0.67 -5.85
C THR A 39 3.25 -1.30 -5.30
N GLY A 40 2.08 -0.68 -5.51
CA GLY A 40 0.79 -1.23 -5.11
C GLY A 40 0.53 -2.61 -5.72
N HIS A 41 0.75 -2.76 -7.03
CA HIS A 41 0.66 -4.06 -7.70
C HIS A 41 1.65 -5.07 -7.13
N LYS A 42 2.89 -4.68 -6.80
CA LYS A 42 3.88 -5.55 -6.14
C LYS A 42 3.45 -6.00 -4.74
N TRP A 43 2.69 -5.17 -4.01
CA TRP A 43 2.23 -5.50 -2.66
C TRP A 43 1.03 -6.43 -2.66
N THR A 44 0.14 -6.25 -3.62
CA THR A 44 -1.06 -7.07 -3.83
C THR A 44 -0.76 -8.40 -4.55
N ARG A 45 0.19 -8.40 -5.48
CA ARG A 45 0.67 -9.61 -6.16
C ARG A 45 1.58 -10.35 -5.18
N ARG A 46 0.96 -11.16 -4.33
CA ARG A 46 1.62 -12.03 -3.37
C ARG A 46 2.74 -12.86 -4.03
#